data_AF-A0A3N9WM04-F1
#
_entry.id   AF-A0A3N9WM04-F1
#
_cell.length_a   1.000
_cell.length_b   1.000
_cell.length_c   1.000
_cell.angle_alpha   90.00
_cell.angle_beta   90.00
_cell.angle_gamma   90.00
#
_symmetry.space_group_name_H-M   'P 1'
#
loop_
_entity.id
_entity.type
_entity.pdbx_description
1 polymer ?
#
loop_
_entity_poly.entity_id
_entity_poly.type
_entity_poly.pdbx_seq_one_letter_code
_entity_poly.pdbx_strand_id
1 'polypeptide(L)'
;MDPAAITTRVEFASCLARIRIASGRTVREVADAIGLPSSTVGGYYGGKHLPARKPPDTLRRLLRACGVTDEIKLVAWEDALRRVRLAKTVAPPPLRAVRVGGDPPTADPYRA
;
A
#
# COMPACT_ATOMS: atom_id res chain seq x y z
N MET A 1 -11.10 -11.59 -5.61
CA MET A 1 -10.24 -10.45 -5.23
C MET A 1 -9.03 -10.51 -6.11
N ASP A 2 -8.91 -9.55 -7.02
CA ASP A 2 -7.91 -9.57 -8.08
C ASP A 2 -6.68 -8.75 -7.68
N PRO A 3 -5.55 -9.38 -7.33
CA PRO A 3 -4.33 -8.66 -7.01
C PRO A 3 -3.77 -7.86 -8.20
N ALA A 4 -4.20 -8.19 -9.42
CA ALA A 4 -3.85 -7.46 -10.64
C ALA A 4 -4.27 -5.97 -10.61
N ALA A 5 -5.41 -5.64 -10.00
CA ALA A 5 -5.94 -4.28 -9.95
C ALA A 5 -5.30 -3.40 -8.86
N ILE A 6 -4.49 -3.98 -7.97
CA ILE A 6 -3.92 -3.27 -6.82
C ILE A 6 -2.72 -2.42 -7.27
N THR A 7 -2.85 -1.11 -7.11
CA THR A 7 -1.81 -0.12 -7.47
C THR A 7 -1.32 0.70 -6.27
N THR A 8 -2.07 0.72 -5.16
CA THR A 8 -1.74 1.52 -3.97
C THR A 8 -1.53 0.67 -2.72
N ARG A 9 -0.84 1.24 -1.73
CA ARG A 9 -0.58 0.58 -0.43
C ARG A 9 -1.85 0.31 0.36
N VAL A 10 -2.81 1.23 0.32
CA VAL A 10 -4.07 1.12 1.04
C VAL A 10 -4.91 0.00 0.44
N GLU A 11 -5.06 -0.03 -0.89
CA GLU A 11 -5.77 -1.10 -1.60
C GLU A 11 -5.15 -2.47 -1.30
N PHE A 12 -3.81 -2.56 -1.29
CA PHE A 12 -3.11 -3.80 -0.96
C PHE A 12 -3.44 -4.29 0.46
N ALA A 13 -3.38 -3.39 1.44
CA ALA A 13 -3.66 -3.70 2.83
C ALA A 13 -5.13 -4.09 3.05
N SER A 14 -6.07 -3.36 2.43
CA SER A 14 -7.49 -3.69 2.45
C SER A 14 -7.75 -5.06 1.84
N CYS A 15 -7.11 -5.40 0.71
CA CYS A 15 -7.27 -6.71 0.10
C CYS A 15 -6.71 -7.84 0.97
N LEU A 16 -5.54 -7.65 1.60
CA LEU A 16 -5.00 -8.59 2.58
C LEU A 16 -5.95 -8.79 3.77
N ALA A 17 -6.52 -7.70 4.28
CA ALA A 17 -7.46 -7.76 5.40
C ALA A 17 -8.72 -8.54 5.03
N ARG A 18 -9.26 -8.37 3.82
CA ARG A 18 -10.42 -9.13 3.35
C ARG A 18 -10.12 -10.62 3.18
N ILE A 19 -8.94 -10.99 2.67
CA ILE A 19 -8.53 -12.42 2.63
C ILE A 19 -8.47 -13.00 4.02
N ARG A 20 -7.86 -12.30 4.97
CA ARG A 20 -7.81 -12.75 6.37
C ARG A 20 -9.22 -12.97 6.92
N ILE A 21 -10.12 -12.00 6.75
CA ILE A 21 -11.51 -12.11 7.20
C ILE A 21 -12.21 -13.32 6.56
N ALA A 22 -12.04 -13.52 5.25
CA ALA A 22 -12.61 -14.66 4.54
C ALA A 22 -12.04 -16.02 5.02
N SER A 23 -10.79 -16.03 5.51
CA SER A 23 -10.16 -17.22 6.08
C SER A 23 -10.60 -17.55 7.52
N GLY A 24 -11.37 -16.66 8.16
CA GLY A 24 -11.81 -16.80 9.55
C GLY A 24 -10.70 -16.59 10.60
N ARG A 25 -9.46 -16.31 10.18
CA ARG A 25 -8.31 -16.18 11.09
C ARG A 25 -8.17 -14.78 11.67
N THR A 26 -7.75 -14.70 12.92
CA THR A 26 -7.37 -13.46 13.59
C THR A 26 -5.96 -13.03 13.18
N VAL A 27 -5.63 -11.76 13.41
CA VAL A 27 -4.26 -11.23 13.18
C VAL A 27 -3.23 -11.99 14.01
N ARG A 28 -3.61 -12.40 15.23
CA ARG A 28 -2.75 -13.14 16.15
C ARG A 28 -2.43 -14.55 15.63
N GLU A 29 -3.43 -15.30 15.19
CA GLU A 29 -3.21 -16.64 14.61
C GLU A 29 -2.33 -16.61 13.36
N VAL A 30 -2.52 -15.61 12.49
CA VAL A 30 -1.65 -15.44 11.32
C VAL A 30 -0.22 -15.09 11.75
N ALA A 31 -0.08 -14.22 12.75
CA ALA A 31 1.22 -13.82 13.28
C ALA A 31 1.99 -14.99 13.90
N ASP A 32 1.31 -15.82 14.70
CA ASP A 32 1.85 -17.05 15.27
C ASP A 32 2.27 -18.03 14.17
N ALA A 33 1.43 -18.21 13.13
CA ALA A 33 1.71 -19.13 12.02
C ALA A 33 2.96 -18.74 11.19
N ILE A 34 3.29 -17.45 11.11
CA ILE A 34 4.46 -16.96 10.38
C ILE A 34 5.64 -16.59 11.28
N GLY A 35 5.48 -16.72 12.60
CA GLY A 35 6.51 -16.40 13.59
C GLY A 35 6.88 -14.91 13.66
N LEU A 36 5.94 -14.00 13.41
CA LEU A 36 6.15 -12.56 13.50
C LEU A 36 5.31 -11.94 14.62
N PRO A 37 5.72 -10.78 15.19
CA PRO A 37 4.91 -10.08 16.18
C PRO A 37 3.56 -9.64 15.60
N SER A 38 2.49 -9.80 16.37
CA SER A 38 1.13 -9.40 15.98
C SER A 38 1.02 -7.91 15.63
N SER A 39 1.78 -7.03 16.28
CA SER A 39 1.87 -5.61 15.95
C SER A 39 2.44 -5.37 14.55
N THR A 40 3.44 -6.15 14.13
CA THR A 40 4.02 -6.07 12.80
C THR A 40 3.03 -6.53 11.73
N VAL A 41 2.37 -7.66 11.98
CA VAL A 41 1.37 -8.24 11.07
C VAL A 41 0.13 -7.35 10.97
N GLY A 42 -0.34 -6.79 12.09
CA GLY A 42 -1.41 -5.81 12.14
C GLY A 42 -1.07 -4.55 11.33
N GLY A 43 0.19 -4.09 11.40
CA GLY A 43 0.69 -2.99 10.57
C GLY A 43 0.61 -3.24 9.06
N TYR A 44 0.68 -4.50 8.61
CA TYR A 44 0.50 -4.86 7.20
C TYR A 44 -0.95 -4.79 6.76
N TYR A 45 -1.87 -5.31 7.58
CA TYR A 45 -3.31 -5.25 7.31
C TYR A 45 -3.87 -3.82 7.38
N GLY A 46 -3.28 -2.96 8.21
CA GLY A 46 -3.65 -1.55 8.32
C GLY A 46 -2.98 -0.63 7.30
N GLY A 47 -2.12 -1.15 6.41
CA GLY A 47 -1.42 -0.35 5.39
C GLY A 47 -0.37 0.60 5.95
N LYS A 48 -0.05 0.51 7.24
CA LYS A 48 1.00 1.30 7.90
C LYS A 48 2.38 0.89 7.38
N HIS A 49 2.57 -0.41 7.15
CA HIS A 49 3.80 -0.98 6.61
C HIS A 49 3.47 -1.97 5.49
N LEU A 50 4.39 -2.10 4.53
CA LEU A 50 4.34 -3.18 3.56
C LEU A 50 5.17 -4.35 4.07
N PRO A 51 4.83 -5.61 3.74
CA PRO A 51 5.67 -6.77 4.03
C PRO A 51 7.10 -6.49 3.58
N ALA A 52 8.08 -6.85 4.41
CA ALA A 52 9.48 -6.57 4.12
C ALA A 52 9.96 -7.29 2.84
N ARG A 53 11.00 -6.77 2.17
CA ARG A 53 11.65 -7.46 1.04
C ARG A 53 12.44 -8.70 1.49
N LYS A 54 12.83 -8.73 2.76
CA LYS A 54 13.57 -9.81 3.38
C LYS A 54 12.89 -10.17 4.70
N PRO A 55 12.66 -11.47 4.99
CA PRO A 55 12.80 -12.59 4.05
C PRO A 55 11.76 -12.53 2.91
N PRO A 56 12.12 -12.94 1.68
CA PRO A 56 11.25 -12.81 0.50
C PRO A 56 9.92 -13.57 0.66
N ASP A 57 9.91 -14.64 1.46
CA ASP A 57 8.73 -15.48 1.70
C ASP A 57 7.71 -14.90 2.69
N THR A 58 7.94 -13.73 3.26
CA THR A 58 7.03 -13.16 4.28
C THR A 58 5.59 -13.04 3.76
N LEU A 59 5.44 -12.54 2.53
CA LEU A 59 4.12 -12.42 1.90
C LEU A 59 3.50 -13.80 1.62
N ARG A 60 4.30 -14.73 1.09
CA ARG A 60 3.85 -16.10 0.78
C ARG A 60 3.39 -16.83 2.04
N ARG A 61 4.14 -16.73 3.13
CA ARG A 61 3.77 -17.33 4.43
C ARG A 61 2.47 -16.74 4.97
N LEU A 62 2.29 -15.42 4.88
CA LEU A 62 1.05 -14.76 5.32
C LEU A 62 -0.15 -15.24 4.50
N LEU A 63 -0.02 -15.29 3.17
CA LEU A 63 -1.08 -15.75 2.27
C LEU A 63 -1.42 -17.23 2.52
N ARG A 64 -0.42 -18.10 2.66
CA ARG A 64 -0.61 -19.51 3.01
C ARG A 64 -1.25 -19.69 4.38
N ALA A 65 -0.86 -18.90 5.37
CA ALA A 65 -1.50 -18.88 6.69
C ALA A 65 -2.98 -18.48 6.59
N CYS A 66 -3.35 -17.60 5.65
CA CYS A 66 -4.75 -17.29 5.34
C CYS A 66 -5.44 -18.31 4.43
N GLY A 67 -4.79 -19.43 4.08
CA GLY A 67 -5.35 -20.50 3.24
C GLY A 67 -5.17 -20.31 1.73
N VAL A 68 -4.42 -19.29 1.29
CA VAL A 68 -4.07 -19.12 -0.13
C VAL A 68 -2.81 -19.93 -0.43
N THR A 69 -3.00 -21.15 -0.93
CA THR A 69 -1.91 -22.09 -1.28
C THR A 69 -1.63 -22.17 -2.78
N ASP A 70 -2.50 -21.59 -3.60
CA ASP A 70 -2.39 -21.56 -5.06
C ASP A 70 -1.20 -20.68 -5.51
N GLU A 71 -0.24 -21.29 -6.21
CA GLU A 71 1.01 -20.62 -6.61
C GLU A 71 0.78 -19.47 -7.60
N ILE A 72 -0.22 -19.58 -8.48
CA ILE A 72 -0.58 -18.51 -9.43
C ILE A 72 -1.07 -17.30 -8.65
N LYS A 73 -1.92 -17.51 -7.64
CA LYS A 73 -2.35 -16.43 -6.74
C LYS A 73 -1.16 -15.83 -5.99
N LEU A 74 -0.28 -16.66 -5.43
CA LEU A 74 0.90 -16.18 -4.70
C LEU A 74 1.79 -15.28 -5.55
N VAL A 75 2.08 -15.68 -6.79
CA VAL A 75 2.86 -14.86 -7.75
C VAL A 75 2.13 -13.55 -8.07
N ALA A 76 0.82 -13.60 -8.31
CA ALA A 76 0.05 -12.39 -8.62
C ALA A 76 0.06 -11.37 -7.46
N TRP A 77 0.08 -11.85 -6.22
CA TRP A 77 0.24 -11.03 -5.01
C TRP A 77 1.64 -10.42 -4.86
N GLU A 78 2.69 -11.17 -5.20
CA GLU A 78 4.06 -10.64 -5.24
C GLU A 78 4.22 -9.55 -6.29
N ASP A 79 3.61 -9.74 -7.46
CA ASP A 79 3.57 -8.76 -8.54
C ASP A 79 2.84 -7.49 -8.12
N ALA A 80 1.70 -7.62 -7.43
CA ALA A 80 1.00 -6.48 -6.85
C ALA A 80 1.88 -5.71 -5.84
N LEU A 81 2.58 -6.42 -4.95
CA LEU A 81 3.49 -5.80 -4.00
C LEU A 81 4.65 -5.07 -4.70
N ARG A 82 5.16 -5.63 -5.81
CA ARG A 82 6.19 -4.97 -6.64
C ARG A 82 5.67 -3.67 -7.26
N ARG A 83 4.46 -3.68 -7.85
CA ARG A 83 3.80 -2.50 -8.42
C ARG A 83 3.59 -1.40 -7.38
N VAL A 84 3.02 -1.74 -6.22
CA VAL A 84 2.77 -0.80 -5.12
C VAL A 84 4.06 -0.15 -4.61
N ARG A 85 5.16 -0.91 -4.58
CA ARG A 85 6.48 -0.39 -4.20
C ARG A 85 7.05 0.56 -5.26
N LEU A 86 6.92 0.23 -6.55
CA LEU A 86 7.34 1.10 -7.66
C LEU A 86 6.55 2.41 -7.67
N ALA A 87 5.23 2.34 -7.46
CA ALA A 87 4.36 3.51 -7.36
C ALA A 87 4.73 4.44 -6.18
N LYS A 88 5.30 3.90 -5.09
CA LYS A 88 5.84 4.73 -4.00
C LYS A 88 7.10 5.50 -4.40
N THR A 89 7.88 4.98 -5.33
CA THR A 89 9.14 5.59 -5.79
C THR A 89 8.91 6.64 -6.88
N VAL A 90 7.89 6.44 -7.72
CA VAL A 90 7.39 7.50 -8.60
C VAL A 90 6.54 8.45 -7.75
N ALA A 91 7.18 9.44 -7.13
CA ALA A 91 6.44 10.60 -6.68
C ALA A 91 5.71 11.17 -7.90
N PRO A 92 4.38 11.42 -7.84
CA PRO A 92 3.76 12.24 -8.87
C PRO A 92 4.53 13.56 -8.92
N PRO A 93 4.90 14.09 -10.09
CA PRO A 93 5.50 15.41 -10.16
C PRO A 93 4.57 16.36 -9.39
N PRO A 94 5.10 17.23 -8.50
CA PRO A 94 4.25 18.16 -7.79
C PRO A 94 3.46 18.91 -8.84
N LEU A 95 2.13 18.84 -8.75
CA LEU A 95 1.24 19.64 -9.59
C LEU A 95 1.73 21.07 -9.45
N ARG A 96 2.36 21.57 -10.52
CA ARG A 96 2.97 22.88 -10.58
C ARG A 96 1.84 23.86 -10.31
N ALA A 97 1.82 24.42 -9.09
CA ALA A 97 0.90 25.45 -8.70
C ALA A 97 0.95 26.53 -9.78
N VAL A 98 -0.15 26.65 -10.52
CA VAL A 98 -0.35 27.73 -11.47
C VAL A 98 -0.22 29.03 -10.67
N ARG A 99 0.89 29.75 -10.86
CA ARG A 99 0.95 31.16 -10.49
C ARG A 99 0.05 31.88 -11.50
N VAL A 100 -1.20 32.10 -11.11
CA VAL A 100 -2.00 33.14 -11.75
C VAL A 100 -1.34 34.46 -11.39
N GLY A 101 -0.64 35.05 -12.36
CA GLY A 101 -0.20 36.43 -12.26
C GLY A 101 -1.41 37.32 -12.13
N GLY A 102 -1.47 38.07 -11.04
CA GLY A 102 -2.37 39.19 -10.86
C GLY A 102 -1.54 40.34 -10.33
N ASP A 103 -0.98 41.12 -11.26
CA ASP A 103 -0.59 42.49 -10.97
C ASP A 103 -1.82 43.37 -11.25
N PRO A 104 -2.43 43.99 -10.24
CA PRO A 104 -3.27 45.15 -10.47
C PRO A 104 -2.43 46.44 -10.33
N PRO A 105 -2.71 47.44 -11.18
CA PRO A 105 -1.82 48.56 -11.45
C PRO A 105 -1.68 49.52 -10.25
N THR A 106 -0.45 50.00 -10.05
CA THR A 106 -0.13 51.17 -9.24
C THR A 106 -0.85 52.40 -9.80
N ALA A 107 -1.90 52.86 -9.13
CA ALA A 107 -2.41 54.22 -9.27
C ALA A 107 -2.00 55.01 -8.03
N ASP A 108 -0.93 55.78 -8.16
CA ASP A 108 -0.50 56.78 -7.20
C ASP A 108 -1.34 58.05 -7.40
N PRO A 109 -2.13 58.51 -6.41
CA PRO A 109 -2.95 59.72 -6.57
C PRO A 109 -2.20 61.03 -6.27
N TYR A 110 -0.88 61.03 -6.10
CA TYR A 110 -0.09 62.25 -5.96
C TYR A 110 0.61 62.62 -7.27
N ARG A 111 -0.18 63.14 -8.23
CA ARG A 111 0.37 63.90 -9.36
C ARG A 111 -0.37 65.24 -9.53
N ALA A 112 0.44 66.30 -9.39
CA ALA A 112 0.22 67.74 -9.58
C ALA A 112 -0.40 68.49 -8.39
#